data_AF-A0A2S4PKZ6-F1
#
_entry.id   AF-A0A2S4PKZ6-F1
#
_cell.length_a   1.000
_cell.length_b   1.000
_cell.length_c   1.000
_cell.angle_alpha   90.00
_cell.angle_beta   90.00
_cell.angle_gamma   90.00
#
_symmetry.space_group_name_H-M   'P 1'
#
loop_
_entity.id
_entity.type
_entity.pdbx_description
1 polymer ?
#
loop_
_entity_poly.entity_id
_entity_poly.type
_entity_poly.pdbx_seq_one_letter_code
_entity_poly.pdbx_strand_id
1 'polypeptide(L)'
;MIDPFFAPIPALQAWAEPLCQYLNLKTLPLHIHEVLAAFLLYHSIFEYIAPTLSAISFPRYSKLSDEARLRWNMNCVSFVQSVLISLMAIYVIVNDEERWNMNLEERMWGYTGAAGLVQAFGTGYFLFDFVIMIRYLKTFGLPMLAHAVSCLVTYTIGFVIFFKHVFISLAN
;
A
#
# COMPACT_ATOMS: atom_id res chain seq x y z
N MET A 1 -5.87 13.71 -11.93
CA MET A 1 -4.51 14.23 -11.67
C MET A 1 -3.48 13.18 -12.08
N ILE A 2 -2.41 13.54 -12.81
CA ILE A 2 -1.19 12.70 -12.91
C ILE A 2 -0.67 12.46 -11.48
N ASP A 3 -0.09 11.30 -11.18
CA ASP A 3 0.50 11.04 -9.87
C ASP A 3 1.29 12.28 -9.37
N PRO A 4 0.88 12.91 -8.25
CA PRO A 4 1.47 14.18 -7.84
C PRO A 4 2.91 14.07 -7.34
N PHE A 5 3.33 12.86 -6.99
CA PHE A 5 4.46 12.66 -6.09
C PHE A 5 5.57 11.84 -6.75
N PHE A 6 5.24 10.79 -7.50
CA PHE A 6 6.26 9.89 -8.07
C PHE A 6 5.94 9.49 -9.51
N ALA A 7 6.81 9.88 -10.44
CA ALA A 7 6.70 9.43 -11.82
C ALA A 7 6.99 7.91 -11.92
N PRO A 8 6.25 7.18 -12.78
CA PRO A 8 6.51 5.77 -13.03
C PRO A 8 7.96 5.51 -13.48
N ILE A 9 8.57 4.45 -12.97
CA ILE A 9 9.92 4.03 -13.37
C ILE A 9 9.79 3.06 -14.56
N PRO A 10 10.22 3.45 -15.79
CA PRO A 10 9.93 2.66 -16.99
C PRO A 10 10.44 1.22 -16.94
N ALA A 11 11.61 1.00 -16.33
CA ALA A 11 12.18 -0.34 -16.18
C ALA A 11 11.35 -1.24 -15.27
N LEU A 12 10.80 -0.70 -14.17
CA LEU A 12 9.95 -1.47 -13.24
C LEU A 12 8.57 -1.73 -13.84
N GLN A 13 8.02 -0.74 -14.54
CA GLN A 13 6.78 -0.90 -15.28
C GLN A 13 6.91 -2.03 -16.30
N ALA A 14 7.93 -1.98 -17.17
CA ALA A 14 8.17 -3.01 -18.18
C ALA A 14 8.41 -4.40 -17.58
N TRP A 15 9.00 -4.48 -16.40
CA TRP A 15 9.18 -5.74 -15.67
C TRP A 15 7.86 -6.30 -15.13
N ALA A 16 6.96 -5.45 -14.61
CA ALA A 16 5.67 -5.87 -14.06
C ALA A 16 4.61 -6.14 -15.14
N GLU A 17 4.74 -5.50 -16.30
CA GLU A 17 3.78 -5.51 -17.40
C GLU A 17 3.28 -6.91 -17.79
N PRO A 18 4.13 -7.93 -18.01
CA PRO A 18 3.67 -9.24 -18.50
C PRO A 18 2.73 -9.94 -17.51
N LEU A 19 3.07 -9.89 -16.21
CA LEU A 19 2.24 -10.48 -15.15
C LEU A 19 0.95 -9.69 -14.97
N CYS A 20 1.04 -8.36 -15.01
CA CYS A 20 -0.13 -7.50 -14.86
C CYS A 20 -1.11 -7.66 -16.03
N GLN A 21 -0.62 -7.83 -17.25
CA GLN A 21 -1.46 -8.13 -18.42
C GLN A 21 -2.16 -9.49 -18.27
N TYR A 22 -1.44 -10.52 -17.82
CA TYR A 22 -2.01 -11.84 -17.58
C TYR A 22 -3.10 -11.82 -16.50
N LEU A 23 -2.91 -11.04 -15.43
CA LEU A 23 -3.85 -10.89 -14.33
C LEU A 23 -4.87 -9.75 -14.51
N ASN A 24 -4.85 -9.06 -15.66
CA ASN A 24 -5.70 -7.89 -15.97
C ASN A 24 -5.59 -6.73 -14.94
N LEU A 25 -4.42 -6.57 -14.31
CA LEU A 25 -4.10 -5.52 -13.35
C LEU A 25 -3.62 -4.26 -14.08
N LYS A 26 -4.53 -3.58 -14.78
CA LYS A 26 -4.22 -2.52 -15.75
C LYS A 26 -3.44 -1.34 -15.17
N THR A 27 -3.69 -0.95 -13.93
CA THR A 27 -3.05 0.22 -13.30
C THR A 27 -1.86 -0.12 -12.42
N LEU A 28 -1.66 -1.40 -12.08
CA LEU A 28 -0.54 -1.81 -11.23
C LEU A 28 0.83 -1.46 -11.84
N PRO A 29 1.09 -1.66 -13.15
CA PRO A 29 2.38 -1.27 -13.75
C PRO A 29 2.70 0.22 -13.57
N LEU A 30 1.68 1.08 -13.55
CA LEU A 30 1.84 2.52 -13.37
C LEU A 30 2.24 2.89 -11.94
N HIS A 31 1.99 2.03 -10.95
CA HIS A 31 2.19 2.29 -9.52
C HIS A 31 3.11 1.27 -8.83
N ILE A 32 3.76 0.38 -9.59
CA ILE A 32 4.58 -0.69 -9.00
C ILE A 32 5.74 -0.15 -8.18
N HIS A 33 6.34 0.97 -8.60
CA HIS A 33 7.39 1.65 -7.87
C HIS A 33 6.90 2.17 -6.52
N GLU A 34 5.67 2.67 -6.43
CA GLU A 34 5.05 3.12 -5.18
C GLU A 34 4.70 1.96 -4.25
N VAL A 35 4.19 0.84 -4.78
CA VAL A 35 3.95 -0.37 -3.98
C VAL A 35 5.25 -0.85 -3.33
N LEU A 36 6.34 -0.87 -4.10
CA LEU A 36 7.67 -1.26 -3.61
C LEU A 36 8.23 -0.23 -2.63
N ALA A 37 8.08 1.07 -2.90
CA ALA A 37 8.51 2.12 -1.99
C ALA A 37 7.76 2.06 -0.65
N ALA A 38 6.45 1.87 -0.68
CA ALA A 38 5.62 1.70 0.50
C ALA A 38 6.01 0.43 1.27
N PHE A 39 6.23 -0.70 0.59
CA PHE A 39 6.76 -1.92 1.21
C PHE A 39 8.08 -1.64 1.95
N LEU A 40 9.04 -0.98 1.30
CA LEU A 40 10.33 -0.65 1.90
C LEU A 40 10.19 0.31 3.09
N LEU A 41 9.28 1.29 3.00
CA LEU A 41 8.97 2.20 4.09
C LEU A 41 8.48 1.43 5.33
N TYR A 42 7.45 0.59 5.20
CA TYR A 42 6.89 -0.16 6.32
C TYR A 42 7.87 -1.20 6.86
N HIS A 43 8.63 -1.85 5.97
CA HIS A 43 9.70 -2.77 6.38
C HIS A 43 10.77 -2.06 7.21
N SER A 44 11.18 -0.87 6.78
CA SER A 44 12.16 -0.06 7.51
C SER A 44 11.63 0.43 8.85
N ILE A 45 10.33 0.77 8.92
CA ILE A 45 9.68 1.12 10.17
C ILE A 45 9.71 -0.06 11.14
N PHE A 46 9.33 -1.24 10.67
CA PHE A 46 9.27 -2.46 11.47
C PHE A 46 10.64 -2.89 12.01
N GLU A 47 11.63 -2.96 11.12
CA GLU A 47 12.92 -3.60 11.42
C GLU A 47 13.90 -2.64 12.12
N TYR A 48 13.80 -1.33 11.84
CA TYR A 48 14.80 -0.35 12.30
C TYR A 48 14.21 0.80 13.11
N ILE A 49 13.20 1.50 12.58
CA ILE A 49 12.75 2.76 13.19
C ILE A 49 11.97 2.49 14.48
N ALA A 50 10.97 1.61 14.45
CA ALA A 50 10.15 1.30 15.61
C ALA A 50 10.97 0.72 16.78
N PRO A 51 11.87 -0.27 16.60
CA PRO A 51 12.73 -0.73 17.69
C PRO A 51 13.61 0.39 18.27
N THR A 52 14.25 1.18 17.40
CA THR A 52 15.21 2.21 17.83
C THR A 52 14.51 3.31 18.61
N LEU A 53 13.45 3.89 18.03
CA LEU A 53 12.69 4.96 18.68
C LEU A 53 11.99 4.48 19.96
N SER A 54 11.49 3.23 19.97
CA SER A 54 10.83 2.67 21.15
C SER A 54 11.81 2.37 22.27
N ALA A 55 13.02 1.87 21.98
CA ALA A 55 14.05 1.66 22.98
C ALA A 55 14.52 2.98 23.64
N ILE A 56 14.58 4.06 22.87
CA ILE A 56 14.94 5.40 23.37
C ILE A 56 13.81 5.99 24.21
N SER A 57 12.57 5.92 23.70
CA SER A 57 11.43 6.64 24.28
C SER A 57 10.76 5.88 25.43
N PHE A 58 10.82 4.54 25.42
CA PHE A 58 10.12 3.67 26.35
C PHE A 58 11.08 2.64 26.96
N PRO A 59 11.67 2.90 28.14
CA PRO A 59 12.63 1.98 28.78
C PRO A 59 12.10 0.57 29.06
N ARG A 60 10.77 0.38 29.07
CA ARG A 60 10.12 -0.93 29.21
C ARG A 60 10.17 -1.77 27.94
N TYR A 61 10.33 -1.16 26.77
CA TYR A 61 10.43 -1.86 25.49
C TYR A 61 11.56 -2.89 25.49
N SER A 62 12.74 -2.50 26.00
CA SER A 62 13.91 -3.38 26.09
C SER A 62 13.70 -4.58 27.03
N LYS A 63 12.69 -4.53 27.90
CA LYS A 63 12.33 -5.62 28.82
C LYS A 63 11.26 -6.56 28.27
N LEU A 64 10.69 -6.26 27.11
CA LEU A 64 9.71 -7.13 26.45
C LEU A 64 10.37 -8.43 25.98
N SER A 65 9.57 -9.50 25.86
CA SER A 65 10.00 -10.70 25.14
C SER A 65 10.17 -10.40 23.64
N ASP A 66 10.88 -11.26 22.91
CA ASP A 66 11.04 -11.12 21.46
C ASP A 66 9.69 -11.04 20.74
N GLU A 67 8.75 -11.92 21.09
CA GLU A 67 7.40 -11.91 20.53
C GLU A 67 6.67 -10.58 20.82
N ALA A 68 6.73 -10.10 22.07
CA ALA A 68 6.08 -8.85 22.43
C ALA A 68 6.70 -7.64 21.71
N ARG A 69 8.01 -7.65 21.46
CA ARG A 69 8.68 -6.63 20.62
C ARG A 69 8.20 -6.67 19.18
N LEU A 70 8.09 -7.86 18.57
CA LEU A 70 7.60 -8.00 17.21
C LEU A 70 6.16 -7.47 17.08
N ARG A 71 5.28 -7.82 18.02
CA ARG A 71 3.89 -7.32 18.07
C ARG A 71 3.85 -5.80 18.28
N TRP A 72 4.71 -5.27 19.15
CA TRP A 72 4.83 -3.82 19.36
C TRP A 72 5.24 -3.09 18.07
N ASN A 73 6.31 -3.55 17.41
CA ASN A 73 6.80 -2.95 16.19
C ASN A 73 5.73 -3.00 15.09
N MET A 74 5.00 -4.12 15.01
CA MET A 74 3.88 -4.25 14.08
C MET A 74 2.80 -3.20 14.33
N ASN A 75 2.40 -3.01 15.59
CA ASN A 75 1.42 -1.96 15.95
C ASN A 75 1.93 -0.55 15.59
N CYS A 76 3.23 -0.27 15.73
CA CYS A 76 3.80 0.99 15.29
C CYS A 76 3.64 1.18 13.77
N VAL A 77 3.90 0.15 12.97
CA VAL A 77 3.71 0.20 11.52
C VAL A 77 2.25 0.44 11.17
N SER A 78 1.31 -0.31 11.76
CA SER A 78 -0.12 -0.14 11.51
C SER A 78 -0.63 1.23 11.94
N PHE A 79 -0.08 1.83 13.00
CA PHE A 79 -0.39 3.20 13.40
C PHE A 79 0.11 4.21 12.36
N VAL A 80 1.37 4.11 11.92
CA VAL A 80 1.91 5.00 10.88
C VAL A 80 1.11 4.88 9.59
N GLN A 81 0.79 3.66 9.17
CA GLN A 81 -0.02 3.43 7.97
C GLN A 81 -1.43 4.03 8.12
N SER A 82 -2.13 3.79 9.23
CA SER A 82 -3.49 4.32 9.39
C SER A 82 -3.52 5.85 9.37
N VAL A 83 -2.53 6.53 9.96
CA VAL A 83 -2.39 7.99 9.85
C VAL A 83 -2.06 8.41 8.42
N LEU A 84 -1.05 7.79 7.80
CA LEU A 84 -0.59 8.14 6.46
C LEU A 84 -1.71 7.99 5.43
N ILE A 85 -2.36 6.83 5.37
CA ILE A 85 -3.43 6.56 4.40
C ILE A 85 -4.62 7.49 4.61
N SER A 86 -4.95 7.85 5.85
CA SER A 86 -6.03 8.78 6.15
C SER A 86 -5.71 10.19 5.67
N LEU A 87 -4.49 10.66 5.90
CA LEU A 87 -4.03 11.97 5.40
C LEU A 87 -3.99 12.01 3.88
N MET A 88 -3.49 10.96 3.24
CA MET A 88 -3.50 10.84 1.78
C MET A 88 -4.93 10.83 1.22
N ALA A 89 -5.84 10.06 1.83
CA ALA A 89 -7.23 10.02 1.40
C ALA A 89 -7.90 11.40 1.52
N ILE A 90 -7.69 12.11 2.63
CA ILE A 90 -8.19 13.49 2.79
C ILE A 90 -7.58 14.41 1.72
N TYR A 91 -6.28 14.31 1.48
CA TYR A 91 -5.61 15.10 0.45
C TYR A 91 -6.22 14.87 -0.93
N VAL A 92 -6.43 13.61 -1.34
CA VAL A 92 -7.07 13.26 -2.63
C VAL A 92 -8.50 13.77 -2.68
N ILE A 93 -9.27 13.64 -1.59
CA ILE A 93 -10.65 14.14 -1.51
C ILE A 93 -10.70 15.66 -1.72
N VAL A 94 -9.69 16.42 -1.27
CA VAL A 94 -9.70 17.89 -1.33
C VAL A 94 -9.03 18.44 -2.59
N ASN A 95 -8.01 17.77 -3.13
CA ASN A 95 -7.14 18.34 -4.17
C ASN A 95 -7.26 17.67 -5.55
N ASP A 96 -7.88 16.50 -5.65
CA ASP A 96 -8.04 15.82 -6.95
C ASP A 96 -9.24 16.40 -7.73
N GLU A 97 -8.98 17.45 -8.51
CA GLU A 97 -9.98 18.12 -9.36
C GLU A 97 -10.64 17.15 -10.35
N GLU A 98 -9.91 16.16 -10.84
CA GLU A 98 -10.46 15.15 -11.76
C GLU A 98 -11.55 14.36 -11.04
N ARG A 99 -11.27 13.88 -9.83
CA ARG A 99 -12.24 13.20 -8.97
C ARG A 99 -13.41 14.10 -8.60
N TRP A 100 -13.20 15.41 -8.45
CA TRP A 100 -14.30 16.36 -8.20
C TRP A 100 -15.28 16.44 -9.37
N ASN A 101 -14.77 16.42 -10.59
CA ASN A 101 -15.56 16.45 -11.81
C ASN A 101 -16.23 15.11 -12.15
N MET A 102 -15.81 14.01 -11.50
CA MET A 102 -16.43 12.69 -11.67
C MET A 102 -17.80 12.58 -10.98
N ASN A 103 -18.74 11.91 -11.65
CA ASN A 103 -20.01 11.46 -11.09
C ASN A 103 -19.82 10.24 -10.14
N LEU A 104 -20.90 9.74 -9.52
CA LEU A 104 -20.81 8.65 -8.54
C LEU A 104 -20.22 7.35 -9.14
N GLU A 105 -20.63 6.99 -10.36
CA GLU A 105 -20.15 5.78 -11.03
C GLU A 105 -18.66 5.90 -11.37
N GLU A 106 -18.25 7.05 -11.91
CA GLU A 106 -16.86 7.37 -12.20
C GLU A 106 -15.99 7.40 -10.93
N ARG A 107 -16.51 7.86 -9.80
CA ARG A 107 -15.77 7.82 -8.53
C ARG A 107 -15.62 6.42 -7.94
N MET A 108 -16.56 5.51 -8.21
CA MET A 108 -16.52 4.14 -7.70
C MET A 108 -15.63 3.24 -8.56
N TRP A 109 -15.63 3.45 -9.88
CA TRP A 109 -14.97 2.53 -10.82
C TRP A 109 -13.90 3.16 -11.70
N GLY A 110 -13.75 4.48 -11.61
CA GLY A 110 -12.77 5.23 -12.34
C GLY A 110 -11.38 5.15 -11.74
N TYR A 111 -10.45 5.76 -12.44
CA TYR A 111 -9.05 5.81 -12.06
C TYR A 111 -8.58 7.25 -12.12
N THR A 112 -7.90 7.69 -11.06
CA THR A 112 -7.05 8.87 -11.08
C THR A 112 -5.67 8.45 -10.54
N GLY A 113 -4.61 9.12 -10.96
CA GLY A 113 -3.26 8.82 -10.48
C GLY A 113 -3.16 8.94 -8.96
N ALA A 114 -3.80 9.96 -8.38
CA ALA A 114 -3.80 10.19 -6.94
C ALA A 114 -4.57 9.11 -6.16
N ALA A 115 -5.69 8.60 -6.67
CA ALA A 115 -6.38 7.44 -6.08
C ALA A 115 -5.55 6.15 -6.23
N GLY A 116 -4.88 5.98 -7.37
CA GLY A 116 -3.95 4.88 -7.62
C GLY A 116 -2.78 4.85 -6.63
N LEU A 117 -2.22 6.02 -6.31
CA LEU A 117 -1.17 6.18 -5.29
C LEU A 117 -1.64 5.75 -3.89
N VAL A 118 -2.83 6.17 -3.46
CA VAL A 118 -3.42 5.75 -2.18
C VAL A 118 -3.54 4.22 -2.15
N GLN A 119 -4.04 3.63 -3.23
CA GLN A 119 -4.14 2.17 -3.36
C GLN A 119 -2.77 1.48 -3.37
N ALA A 120 -1.76 2.08 -4.00
CA ALA A 120 -0.39 1.57 -4.02
C ALA A 120 0.23 1.53 -2.62
N PHE A 121 0.05 2.58 -1.83
CA PHE A 121 0.49 2.61 -0.43
C PHE A 121 -0.25 1.59 0.44
N GLY A 122 -1.56 1.40 0.23
CA GLY A 122 -2.34 0.34 0.86
C GLY A 122 -1.81 -1.05 0.50
N THR A 123 -1.56 -1.29 -0.79
CA THR A 123 -1.07 -2.58 -1.30
C THR A 123 0.34 -2.88 -0.79
N GLY A 124 1.25 -1.89 -0.79
CA GLY A 124 2.60 -2.03 -0.26
C GLY A 124 2.62 -2.37 1.23
N TYR A 125 1.69 -1.82 2.02
CA TYR A 125 1.49 -2.21 3.42
C TYR A 125 1.10 -3.68 3.57
N PHE A 126 0.12 -4.16 2.81
CA PHE A 126 -0.30 -5.57 2.91
C PHE A 126 0.72 -6.54 2.30
N LEU A 127 1.53 -6.09 1.33
CA LEU A 127 2.68 -6.86 0.87
C LEU A 127 3.72 -7.01 1.99
N PHE A 128 3.97 -5.93 2.73
CA PHE A 128 4.83 -5.97 3.92
C PHE A 128 4.25 -6.91 4.98
N ASP A 129 2.96 -6.77 5.30
CA ASP A 129 2.28 -7.62 6.29
C ASP A 129 2.38 -9.10 5.92
N PHE A 130 2.11 -9.45 4.66
CA PHE A 130 2.27 -10.81 4.15
C PHE A 130 3.68 -11.37 4.34
N VAL A 131 4.71 -10.59 4.00
CA VAL A 131 6.11 -11.01 4.17
C VAL A 131 6.45 -11.22 5.65
N ILE A 132 5.99 -10.33 6.55
CA ILE A 132 6.22 -10.47 7.99
C ILE A 132 5.45 -11.65 8.58
N MET A 133 4.21 -11.90 8.14
CA MET A 133 3.43 -13.05 8.59
C MET A 133 4.05 -14.37 8.16
N ILE A 134 4.68 -14.44 6.98
CA ILE A 134 5.48 -15.60 6.57
C ILE A 134 6.73 -15.72 7.45
N ARG A 135 7.50 -14.64 7.60
CA ARG A 135 8.78 -14.65 8.34
C ARG A 135 8.59 -15.06 9.80
N TYR A 136 7.54 -14.58 10.45
CA TYR A 136 7.26 -14.81 11.87
C TYR A 136 5.99 -15.65 12.07
N LEU A 137 5.76 -16.63 11.19
CA LEU A 137 4.57 -17.49 11.22
C LEU A 137 4.39 -18.21 12.56
N LYS A 138 5.48 -18.64 13.21
CA LYS A 138 5.43 -19.30 14.53
C LYS A 138 4.93 -18.37 15.63
N THR A 139 5.12 -17.07 15.48
CA THR A 139 4.76 -16.04 16.46
C THR A 139 3.33 -15.54 16.22
N PHE A 140 2.96 -15.24 14.97
CA PHE A 140 1.64 -14.67 14.65
C PHE A 140 0.57 -15.73 14.32
N GLY A 141 0.98 -16.91 13.86
CA GLY A 141 0.10 -18.03 13.55
C GLY A 141 -0.56 -17.95 12.17
N LEU A 142 -1.14 -19.08 11.76
CA LEU A 142 -1.83 -19.24 10.47
C LEU A 142 -3.02 -18.29 10.26
N PRO A 143 -3.85 -17.95 11.27
CA PRO A 143 -4.95 -17.02 11.08
C PRO A 143 -4.50 -15.64 10.57
N MET A 144 -3.39 -15.13 11.10
CA MET A 144 -2.83 -13.85 10.66
C MET A 144 -2.23 -13.93 9.26
N LEU A 145 -1.63 -15.07 8.87
CA LEU A 145 -1.19 -15.27 7.50
C LEU A 145 -2.37 -15.28 6.52
N ALA A 146 -3.49 -15.94 6.87
CA ALA A 146 -4.69 -15.95 6.06
C ALA A 146 -5.29 -14.53 5.91
N HIS A 147 -5.28 -13.74 6.99
CA HIS A 147 -5.64 -12.32 6.94
C HIS A 147 -4.75 -11.55 5.95
N ALA A 148 -3.42 -11.66 6.08
CA ALA A 148 -2.49 -10.94 5.22
C ALA A 148 -2.66 -11.31 3.73
N VAL A 149 -2.87 -12.60 3.42
CA VAL A 149 -3.17 -13.06 2.06
C VAL A 149 -4.46 -12.44 1.54
N SER A 150 -5.55 -12.50 2.31
CA SER A 150 -6.85 -11.94 1.92
C SER A 150 -6.76 -10.44 1.64
N CYS A 151 -6.08 -9.69 2.51
CA CYS A 151 -5.90 -8.26 2.33
C CYS A 151 -5.02 -7.94 1.14
N LEU A 152 -3.89 -8.64 0.95
CA LEU A 152 -3.01 -8.42 -0.21
C LEU A 152 -3.76 -8.68 -1.53
N VAL A 153 -4.54 -9.75 -1.61
CA VAL A 153 -5.36 -10.05 -2.79
C VAL A 153 -6.40 -8.94 -3.02
N THR A 154 -7.12 -8.54 -1.97
CA THR A 154 -8.17 -7.51 -2.06
C THR A 154 -7.62 -6.19 -2.58
N TYR A 155 -6.49 -5.73 -2.03
CA TYR A 155 -5.86 -4.48 -2.45
C TYR A 155 -5.24 -4.58 -3.85
N THR A 156 -4.70 -5.75 -4.23
CA THR A 156 -4.16 -5.98 -5.57
C THR A 156 -5.27 -5.97 -6.64
N ILE A 157 -6.44 -6.55 -6.37
CA ILE A 157 -7.57 -6.54 -7.31
C ILE A 157 -8.08 -5.12 -7.58
N GLY A 158 -7.88 -4.17 -6.66
CA GLY A 158 -8.20 -2.77 -6.89
C GLY A 158 -7.50 -2.16 -8.12
N PHE A 159 -6.40 -2.75 -8.60
CA PHE A 159 -5.73 -2.30 -9.83
C PHE A 159 -6.38 -2.81 -11.12
N VAL A 160 -7.44 -3.62 -11.00
CA VAL A 160 -8.32 -3.97 -12.12
C VAL A 160 -9.24 -2.78 -12.37
N ILE A 161 -9.12 -2.15 -13.54
CA ILE A 161 -10.15 -1.21 -14.01
C ILE A 161 -11.27 -1.99 -14.70
N PHE A 162 -12.47 -1.89 -14.14
CA PHE A 162 -13.68 -2.53 -14.66
C PHE A 162 -14.29 -1.79 -15.85
N PHE A 163 -14.20 -0.45 -15.92
CA PHE A 163 -14.78 0.34 -17.02
C PHE A 163 -13.72 1.05 -17.88
N LYS A 164 -13.75 0.77 -19.18
CA LYS A 164 -12.77 1.28 -20.16
C LYS A 164 -12.93 2.77 -20.49
N HIS A 165 -14.15 3.32 -20.37
CA HIS A 165 -14.45 4.70 -20.75
C HIS A 165 -13.75 5.75 -19.87
N VAL A 166 -13.50 5.44 -18.59
CA VAL A 166 -12.82 6.36 -17.67
C VAL A 166 -11.31 6.45 -17.93
N PHE A 167 -10.70 5.38 -18.46
CA PHE A 167 -9.26 5.36 -18.76
C PHE A 167 -8.90 6.16 -20.02
N ILE A 168 -9.83 6.27 -20.99
CA ILE A 168 -9.57 6.90 -22.29
C ILE A 168 -9.62 8.44 -22.22
N SER A 169 -10.37 9.02 -21.26
CA SER A 169 -10.44 10.48 -21.11
C SER A 169 -9.13 11.12 -20.65
N LEU A 170 -8.16 10.32 -20.18
CA LEU A 170 -6.84 10.78 -19.72
C LEU A 170 -5.71 10.54 -20.74
N ALA A 171 -5.99 9.81 -21.83
CA ALA A 171 -5.03 9.49 -22.87
C ALA A 171 -5.17 10.34 -24.14
N ASN A 172 -6.10 11.31 -24.14
CA ASN A 172 -6.32 12.30 -25.21
C ASN A 172 -6.02 13.71 -24.73
#